data_AF-A0A6J5ZN09-F1
#
_entry.id   AF-A0A6J5ZN09-F1
#
_cell.length_a   1.000
_cell.length_b   1.000
_cell.length_c   1.000
_cell.angle_alpha   90.00
_cell.angle_beta   90.00
_cell.angle_gamma   90.00
#
_symmetry.space_group_name_H-M   'P 1'
#
loop_
_entity.id
_entity.type
_entity.pdbx_description
1 polymer ?
#
loop_
_entity_poly.entity_id
_entity_poly.type
_entity_poly.pdbx_seq_one_letter_code
_entity_poly.pdbx_strand_id
1 'polypeptide(L)' 'MKHHATIYERVLAEEQGIDWHKENNVEDETHAIHGGGLPLIVKDQGFKGILLVSGLPQVDDHLLGVEILTEFLARKGEVL' A
#
# COMPACT_ATOMS: atom_id res chain seq x y z
N MET A 1 6.49 -4.82 10.08
CA MET A 1 5.73 -4.34 8.90
C MET A 1 5.43 -5.52 8.01
N LYS A 2 4.18 -5.66 7.54
CA LYS A 2 3.73 -6.83 6.74
C LYS A 2 4.09 -6.74 5.25
N HIS A 3 4.66 -5.61 4.80
CA HIS A 3 5.04 -5.35 3.40
C HIS A 3 3.90 -5.57 2.39
N HIS A 4 2.67 -5.31 2.80
CA HIS A 4 1.49 -5.29 1.93
C HIS A 4 1.06 -3.84 1.67
N ALA A 5 0.25 -3.65 0.62
CA ALA A 5 -0.46 -2.39 0.46
C ALA A 5 -1.44 -2.18 1.62
N THR A 6 -1.66 -0.94 2.03
CA THR A 6 -2.58 -0.65 3.14
C THR A 6 -4.03 -1.00 2.81
N ILE A 7 -4.44 -0.92 1.54
CA ILE A 7 -5.76 -1.40 1.09
C ILE A 7 -5.91 -2.92 1.27
N TYR A 8 -4.82 -3.68 1.12
CA TYR A 8 -4.85 -5.13 1.29
C TYR A 8 -5.13 -5.49 2.74
N GLU A 9 -4.45 -4.84 3.70
CA GLU A 9 -4.69 -5.06 5.13
C GLU A 9 -6.13 -4.69 5.52
N ARG A 10 -6.68 -3.63 4.92
CA ARG A 10 -8.08 -3.21 5.11
C ARG A 10 -9.08 -4.26 4.64
N VAL A 11 -8.96 -4.67 3.37
CA VAL A 11 -9.88 -5.63 2.75
C VAL A 11 -9.78 -6.98 3.47
N LEU A 12 -8.56 -7.44 3.80
CA LEU A 12 -8.37 -8.69 4.52
C LEU A 12 -9.05 -8.68 5.90
N ALA A 13 -8.94 -7.58 6.65
CA ALA A 13 -9.60 -7.44 7.94
C ALA A 13 -11.13 -7.42 7.82
N GLU A 14 -11.66 -6.72 6.80
CA GLU A 14 -13.08 -6.68 6.50
C GLU A 14 -13.62 -8.07 6.10
N GLU A 15 -12.91 -8.80 5.25
CA GLU A 15 -13.26 -10.18 4.83
C GLU A 15 -13.24 -11.17 5.99
N GLN A 16 -12.33 -10.98 6.95
CA GLN A 16 -12.20 -11.80 8.14
C GLN A 16 -13.16 -11.40 9.27
N GLY A 17 -13.80 -10.22 9.18
CA GLY A 17 -14.65 -9.67 10.22
C GLY A 17 -13.89 -9.34 11.51
N ILE A 18 -12.61 -8.98 11.41
CA ILE A 18 -11.75 -8.65 12.56
C ILE A 18 -11.53 -7.15 12.68
N ASP A 19 -11.21 -6.73 13.90
CA ASP A 19 -10.69 -5.39 14.17
C ASP A 19 -9.17 -5.42 13.98
N TRP A 20 -8.71 -4.88 12.84
CA TRP A 20 -7.29 -4.91 12.49
C TRP A 20 -6.40 -4.25 13.55
N HIS A 21 -6.85 -3.15 14.17
CA HIS A 21 -6.08 -2.42 15.18
C HIS A 21 -5.90 -3.26 16.45
N LYS A 22 -6.96 -3.92 16.91
CA LYS A 22 -6.88 -4.86 18.05
C LYS A 22 -5.97 -6.04 17.75
N GLU A 23 -6.10 -6.66 16.58
CA GLU A 23 -5.27 -7.80 16.18
C GLU A 23 -3.78 -7.46 16.06
N ASN A 24 -3.45 -6.21 15.75
CA ASN A 24 -2.07 -5.74 15.63
C ASN A 24 -1.58 -4.96 16.86
N ASN A 25 -2.40 -4.80 17.90
CA ASN A 25 -2.10 -4.08 19.15
C ASN A 25 -1.55 -2.65 18.88
N VAL A 26 -2.28 -1.90 18.06
CA VAL A 26 -1.98 -0.50 17.68
C VAL A 26 -3.24 0.35 17.71
N GLU A 27 -3.09 1.66 17.85
CA GLU A 27 -4.20 2.63 17.86
C GLU A 27 -4.46 3.19 16.47
N ASP A 28 -5.73 3.47 16.15
CA ASP A 28 -6.16 4.00 14.85
C ASP A 28 -5.53 5.34 14.52
N GLU A 29 -5.40 6.24 15.51
CA GLU A 29 -4.81 7.57 15.36
C GLU A 29 -3.33 7.52 14.94
N THR A 30 -2.68 6.38 15.14
CA THR A 30 -1.26 6.19 14.84
C THR A 30 -1.01 5.28 13.64
N HIS A 31 -2.00 4.47 13.24
CA HIS A 31 -1.84 3.44 12.21
C HIS A 31 -3.05 3.38 11.29
N ALA A 32 -2.91 4.01 10.12
CA ALA A 32 -3.92 3.98 9.08
C ALA A 32 -3.77 2.74 8.17
N ILE A 33 -4.90 2.07 7.90
CA ILE A 33 -5.05 1.04 6.87
C ILE A 33 -5.97 1.55 5.75
N HIS A 34 -5.66 2.72 5.20
CA HIS A 34 -6.37 3.33 4.07
C HIS A 34 -5.54 3.22 2.79
N GLY A 35 -6.16 3.15 1.61
CA GLY A 35 -5.54 2.55 0.42
C GLY A 35 -4.27 3.17 -0.17
N GLY A 36 -3.82 4.33 0.28
CA GLY A 36 -2.72 5.08 -0.32
C GLY A 36 -1.29 4.59 -0.06
N GLY A 37 -1.07 3.54 0.73
CA GLY A 37 0.27 3.01 1.03
C GLY A 37 0.63 1.80 0.17
N LEU A 38 1.68 1.90 -0.64
CA LEU A 38 2.20 0.81 -1.48
C LEU A 38 3.66 0.49 -1.14
N PRO A 39 4.02 -0.78 -0.83
CA PRO A 39 5.39 -1.15 -0.52
C PRO A 39 6.28 -1.14 -1.78
N LEU A 40 7.46 -0.54 -1.69
CA LEU A 40 8.47 -0.56 -2.75
C LEU A 40 9.39 -1.76 -2.55
N ILE A 41 9.10 -2.84 -3.28
CA ILE A 41 9.89 -4.08 -3.27
C ILE A 41 10.75 -4.10 -4.53
N VAL A 42 12.07 -4.00 -4.36
CA VAL A 42 13.04 -3.99 -5.45
C VAL A 42 13.56 -5.41 -5.67
N LYS A 43 13.52 -5.87 -6.93
CA LYS A 43 14.06 -7.18 -7.32
C LYS A 43 15.50 -7.32 -6.81
N ASP A 44 15.79 -8.46 -6.17
CA ASP A 44 17.09 -8.81 -5.59
C ASP A 44 17.59 -7.90 -4.44
N GLN A 45 16.83 -6.89 -4.04
CA GLN A 45 17.20 -5.98 -2.94
C GLN A 45 16.15 -5.92 -1.82
N GLY A 46 14.95 -6.47 -2.02
CA GLY A 46 13.88 -6.52 -1.03
C GLY A 46 13.18 -5.17 -0.83
N PHE A 47 12.57 -5.00 0.35
CA PHE A 47 11.83 -3.79 0.74
C PHE A 47 12.76 -2.57 0.87
N LYS A 48 12.37 -1.44 0.27
CA LYS A 48 13.15 -0.18 0.28
C LYS A 48 12.39 1.04 0.80
N GLY A 49 11.08 0.92 1.01
CA GLY A 49 10.26 2.01 1.49
C GLY A 49 8.82 1.88 1.03
N ILE A 50 8.08 2.98 1.10
CA ILE A 50 6.66 3.05 0.75
C ILE A 50 6.44 4.23 -0.19
N LEU A 51 5.65 4.02 -1.24
CA LEU A 51 4.97 5.10 -1.95
C LEU A 51 3.67 5.41 -1.19
N LEU A 52 3.49 6.67 -0.81
CA LEU A 52 2.30 7.13 -0.09
C LEU A 52 1.56 8.18 -0.93
N VAL A 53 0.28 7.93 -1.17
CA VAL A 53 -0.67 8.85 -1.80
C VAL A 53 -1.77 9.14 -0.78
N SER A 54 -2.23 10.38 -0.69
CA SER A 54 -3.32 10.75 0.22
C SER A 54 -4.07 11.95 -0.30
N GLY A 55 -5.39 11.92 -0.14
CA GLY A 55 -6.29 13.05 -0.41
C GLY A 55 -7.41 12.72 -1.38
N LEU A 56 -7.40 11.54 -1.99
CA LEU A 56 -8.48 11.02 -2.83
C LEU A 56 -9.37 10.05 -2.02
N PRO A 57 -10.50 9.57 -2.57
CA PRO A 57 -11.16 8.39 -2.04
C PRO A 57 -10.17 7.22 -1.93
N GLN A 58 -10.26 6.39 -0.88
CA GLN A 58 -9.20 5.42 -0.55
C GLN A 58 -8.84 4.44 -1.68
N VAL A 59 -9.80 4.08 -2.52
CA VAL A 59 -9.57 3.19 -3.66
C VAL A 59 -8.81 3.95 -4.75
N ASP A 60 -9.12 5.23 -4.95
CA ASP A 60 -8.47 6.08 -5.92
C ASP A 60 -7.03 6.43 -5.50
N ASP A 61 -6.78 6.65 -4.20
CA ASP A 61 -5.41 6.78 -3.67
C ASP A 61 -4.58 5.52 -4.00
N HIS A 62 -5.18 4.32 -3.85
CA HIS A 62 -4.52 3.07 -4.19
C HIS A 62 -4.25 2.93 -5.68
N LEU A 63 -5.28 3.16 -6.52
CA LEU A 63 -5.20 3.02 -7.96
C LEU A 63 -4.20 4.00 -8.57
N LEU A 64 -4.14 5.24 -8.08
CA LEU A 64 -3.14 6.22 -8.51
C LEU A 64 -1.72 5.75 -8.16
N GLY A 65 -1.51 5.17 -6.98
CA GLY A 65 -0.22 4.57 -6.61
C GLY A 65 0.19 3.42 -7.53
N VAL A 66 -0.75 2.54 -7.89
CA VAL A 66 -0.52 1.44 -8.84
C VAL A 66 -0.18 1.98 -10.23
N GLU A 67 -0.92 2.97 -10.71
CA GLU A 67 -0.69 3.64 -12.00
C GLU A 67 0.71 4.24 -12.07
N ILE A 68 1.11 5.03 -11.06
CA ILE A 68 2.44 5.66 -10.99
C ILE A 68 3.56 4.62 -11.09
N LEU A 69 3.47 3.53 -10.31
CA LEU A 69 4.49 2.49 -10.31
C LEU A 69 4.54 1.74 -11.64
N THR A 70 3.37 1.48 -12.25
CA THR A 70 3.27 0.78 -13.53
C THR A 70 3.86 1.62 -14.65
N GLU A 71 3.53 2.91 -14.70
CA GLU A 71 4.06 3.86 -15.69
C GLU A 71 5.58 4.06 -15.52
N PHE A 72 6.06 4.19 -14.28
CA PHE A 72 7.50 4.30 -14.01
C PHE A 72 8.28 3.07 -14.53
N LEU A 73 7.75 1.87 -14.29
CA LEU A 73 8.37 0.62 -14.74
C LEU A 73 8.30 0.47 -16.27
N ALA A 74 7.19 0.86 -16.89
CA ALA A 74 7.02 0.85 -18.35
C ALA A 74 8.03 1.76 -19.03
N ARG A 75 8.14 3.03 -18.60
CA ARG A 75 9.12 4.00 -19.13
C ARG A 75 10.56 3.55 -18.93
N LYS A 76 10.88 2.92 -17.79
CA LYS A 76 12.22 2.36 -17.58
C LYS A 76 12.54 1.27 -18.62
N GLY A 77 11.55 0.51 -19.06
CA GLY A 77 11.69 -0.47 -20.13
C GLY A 77 11.90 0.15 -21.52
N GLU A 78 11.44 1.38 -21.76
CA GLU A 78 11.64 2.09 -23.04
C GLU A 78 13.07 2.66 -23.19
N VAL A 79 13.75 2.91 -22.08
CA VAL A 79 15.12 3.48 -22.05
C VAL A 79 16.20 2.39 -22.03
N LEU A 80 15.82 1.11 -21.94
CA LEU A 80 16.71 -0.06 -21.99
C LEU A 80 16.71 -0.71 -23.38
#